data_AF-A0A956KJG4-F1
#
_entry.id   AF-A0A956KJG4-F1
#
_cell.length_a   1.000
_cell.length_b   1.000
_cell.length_c   1.000
_cell.angle_alpha   90.00
_cell.angle_beta   90.00
_cell.angle_gamma   90.00
#
_symmetry.space_group_name_H-M   'P 1'
#
loop_
_entity.id
_entity.type
_entity.pdbx_description
1 polymer ?
#
loop_
_entity_poly.entity_id
_entity_poly.type
_entity_poly.pdbx_seq_one_letter_code
_entity_poly.pdbx_strand_id
1 'polypeptide(L)'
;MHDLVVVSDFHLGRGKNDHTGRYHELEAFFYDDDFRSFCQWLIDDAHKRNAKLRLIINGDAFDLLRIDRPPQTPEATMVERQFGPFMTPDRAARDMADILDGHPVFIDGLARVLVAGHEVVILPGNHDLEIQWPPVRRQIEHALLARVRERATAEREVADAED
;
A
#
# COMPACT_ATOMS: atom_id res chain seq x y z
N MET A 1 11.58 24.54 -0.95
CA MET A 1 11.74 23.86 0.35
C MET A 1 10.63 22.83 0.44
N HIS A 2 10.89 21.64 0.98
CA HIS A 2 9.88 20.59 1.12
C HIS A 2 9.29 20.61 2.52
N ASP A 3 7.97 20.49 2.62
CA ASP A 3 7.32 20.13 3.87
C ASP A 3 7.39 18.62 4.04
N LEU A 4 7.88 18.20 5.20
CA LEU A 4 7.99 16.79 5.55
C LEU A 4 6.82 16.43 6.46
N VAL A 5 6.01 15.47 6.01
CA VAL A 5 4.97 14.87 6.83
C VAL A 5 5.33 13.41 7.04
N VAL A 6 5.45 13.01 8.30
CA VAL A 6 5.87 11.66 8.68
C VAL A 6 4.70 10.95 9.34
N VAL A 7 4.37 9.77 8.81
CA VAL A 7 3.36 8.83 9.31
C VAL A 7 4.00 7.45 9.44
N SER A 8 3.41 6.54 10.21
CA SER A 8 4.01 5.24 10.54
C SER A 8 2.95 4.27 11.08
N ASP A 9 3.31 2.99 11.17
CA ASP A 9 2.57 1.96 11.93
C ASP A 9 1.11 1.78 11.45
N PHE A 10 0.93 1.72 10.13
CA PHE A 10 -0.39 1.43 9.55
C PHE A 10 -0.78 -0.04 9.66
N HIS A 11 0.21 -0.95 9.57
CA HIS A 11 0.02 -2.40 9.65
C HIS A 11 -1.08 -2.94 8.72
N LEU A 12 -1.05 -2.57 7.43
CA LEU A 12 -1.97 -3.10 6.43
C LEU A 12 -1.80 -4.62 6.32
N GLY A 13 -2.86 -5.37 6.63
CA GLY A 13 -2.96 -6.80 6.37
C GLY A 13 -3.50 -7.07 4.96
N ARG A 14 -4.13 -8.24 4.76
CA ARG A 14 -4.71 -8.61 3.45
C ARG A 14 -5.89 -7.75 3.02
N GLY A 15 -6.36 -6.85 3.88
CA GLY A 15 -7.46 -5.95 3.64
C GLY A 15 -8.78 -6.66 3.37
N LYS A 16 -9.55 -6.03 2.49
CA LYS A 16 -10.88 -6.49 2.12
C LYS A 16 -10.79 -7.54 1.01
N ASN A 17 -11.47 -8.65 1.22
CA ASN A 17 -11.63 -9.67 0.19
C ASN A 17 -12.71 -9.27 -0.81
N ASP A 18 -12.34 -8.97 -2.05
CA ASP A 18 -13.25 -8.50 -3.09
C ASP A 18 -14.36 -9.50 -3.45
N HIS A 19 -14.10 -10.80 -3.34
CA HIS A 19 -15.10 -11.83 -3.66
C HIS A 19 -16.21 -11.94 -2.62
N THR A 20 -15.89 -11.69 -1.35
CA THR A 20 -16.85 -11.84 -0.23
C THR A 20 -17.33 -10.50 0.31
N GLY A 21 -16.63 -9.41 0.01
CA GLY A 21 -16.84 -8.07 0.56
C GLY A 21 -16.49 -7.95 2.04
N ARG A 22 -15.88 -8.98 2.65
CA ARG A 22 -15.49 -9.01 4.07
C ARG A 22 -13.98 -8.83 4.22
N TYR A 23 -13.56 -8.34 5.37
CA TYR A 23 -12.14 -8.31 5.74
C TYR A 23 -11.62 -9.72 6.02
N HIS A 24 -10.34 -9.93 5.71
CA HIS A 24 -9.61 -11.10 6.19
C HIS A 24 -9.51 -11.09 7.73
N GLU A 25 -9.42 -12.27 8.34
CA GLU A 25 -9.59 -12.45 9.79
C GLU A 25 -8.56 -11.67 10.61
N LEU A 26 -7.31 -11.62 10.13
CA LEU A 26 -6.21 -10.91 10.79
C LEU A 26 -6.07 -9.44 10.38
N GLU A 27 -7.02 -8.86 9.63
CA GLU A 27 -6.95 -7.44 9.28
C GLU A 27 -7.09 -6.55 10.51
N ALA A 28 -6.26 -5.50 10.58
CA ALA A 28 -6.24 -4.54 11.69
C ALA A 28 -6.36 -3.08 11.23
N PHE A 29 -6.18 -2.81 9.94
CA PHE A 29 -6.30 -1.50 9.32
C PHE A 29 -7.64 -1.37 8.58
N PHE A 30 -8.46 -0.41 9.03
CA PHE A 30 -9.81 -0.15 8.49
C PHE A 30 -9.99 1.30 8.01
N TYR A 31 -8.89 2.04 7.85
CA TYR A 31 -8.90 3.50 7.70
C TYR A 31 -8.47 3.93 6.29
N ASP A 32 -8.69 3.11 5.27
CA ASP A 32 -8.36 3.43 3.88
C ASP A 32 -8.94 4.78 3.43
N ASP A 33 -10.25 4.99 3.66
CA ASP A 33 -10.94 6.21 3.25
C ASP A 33 -10.45 7.44 4.02
N ASP A 34 -10.15 7.29 5.32
CA ASP A 34 -9.58 8.35 6.15
C ASP A 34 -8.17 8.71 5.67
N PHE A 35 -7.34 7.71 5.38
CA PHE A 35 -6.00 7.92 4.84
C PHE A 35 -6.03 8.62 3.49
N ARG A 36 -6.90 8.20 2.56
CA ARG A 36 -7.09 8.89 1.28
C ARG A 36 -7.51 10.36 1.49
N SER A 37 -8.44 10.60 2.41
CA SER A 37 -8.92 11.94 2.74
C SER A 37 -7.82 12.81 3.36
N PHE A 38 -6.98 12.21 4.21
CA PHE A 38 -5.78 12.85 4.75
C PHE A 38 -4.77 13.21 3.66
N CYS A 39 -4.50 12.31 2.71
CA CYS A 39 -3.65 12.63 1.55
C CYS A 39 -4.21 13.80 0.74
N GLN A 40 -5.53 13.84 0.49
CA GLN A 40 -6.15 14.96 -0.22
C GLN A 40 -6.00 16.27 0.55
N TRP A 41 -6.22 16.26 1.86
CA TRP A 41 -6.05 17.43 2.71
C TRP A 41 -4.60 17.96 2.67
N LEU A 42 -3.61 17.07 2.71
CA LEU A 42 -2.20 17.45 2.61
C LEU A 42 -1.87 18.10 1.25
N ILE A 43 -2.40 17.57 0.15
CA ILE A 43 -2.24 18.12 -1.19
C ILE A 43 -2.84 19.54 -1.24
N ASP A 44 -4.08 19.70 -0.77
CA ASP A 44 -4.78 20.98 -0.79
C ASP A 44 -4.05 22.05 0.04
N ASP A 45 -3.52 21.67 1.21
CA ASP A 45 -2.73 22.55 2.07
C ASP A 45 -1.40 22.94 1.42
N ALA A 46 -0.67 21.98 0.84
CA ALA A 46 0.58 22.25 0.11
C ALA A 46 0.34 23.20 -1.08
N HIS A 47 -0.74 22.99 -1.84
CA HIS A 47 -1.12 23.87 -2.95
C HIS A 47 -1.43 25.30 -2.49
N LYS A 48 -2.23 25.48 -1.42
CA LYS A 48 -2.54 26.82 -0.87
C LYS A 48 -1.29 27.60 -0.46
N ARG A 49 -0.28 26.88 0.02
CA ARG A 49 0.99 27.47 0.49
C ARG A 49 2.08 27.52 -0.57
N ASN A 50 1.80 27.05 -1.79
CA ASN A 50 2.78 26.89 -2.87
C ASN A 50 4.04 26.11 -2.42
N ALA A 51 3.82 25.06 -1.63
CA ALA A 51 4.86 24.21 -1.06
C ALA A 51 4.97 22.87 -1.80
N LYS A 52 6.13 22.22 -1.67
CA LYS A 52 6.31 20.83 -2.13
C LYS A 52 6.21 19.89 -0.94
N LEU A 53 5.30 18.92 -1.02
CA LEU A 53 5.13 17.90 0.01
C LEU A 53 6.06 16.71 -0.23
N ARG A 54 6.62 16.17 0.85
CA ARG A 54 7.17 14.81 0.91
C ARG A 54 6.48 14.05 2.03
N LEU A 55 5.64 13.09 1.66
CA LEU A 55 4.99 12.18 2.59
C LEU A 55 5.91 11.00 2.87
N ILE A 56 6.30 10.81 4.12
CA ILE A 56 7.21 9.77 4.58
C ILE A 56 6.42 8.76 5.40
N ILE A 57 6.39 7.50 4.96
CA ILE A 57 5.89 6.37 5.72
C ILE A 57 7.09 5.70 6.40
N ASN A 58 7.20 5.85 7.72
CA ASN A 58 8.40 5.56 8.50
C ASN A 58 8.40 4.14 9.10
N GLY A 59 8.09 3.14 8.28
CA GLY A 59 8.03 1.75 8.70
C GLY A 59 6.64 1.26 9.05
N ASP A 60 6.50 -0.06 9.07
CA ASP A 60 5.30 -0.79 9.44
C ASP A 60 4.06 -0.29 8.69
N ALA A 61 4.25 0.02 7.41
CA ALA A 61 3.14 0.31 6.51
C ALA A 61 2.31 -0.95 6.28
N PHE A 62 2.98 -2.08 6.15
CA PHE A 62 2.38 -3.38 5.87
C PHE A 62 2.68 -4.37 7.00
N ASP A 63 1.85 -5.40 7.16
CA ASP A 63 2.05 -6.45 8.16
C ASP A 63 2.16 -7.84 7.51
N LEU A 64 3.35 -8.14 6.97
CA LEU A 64 3.63 -9.45 6.35
C LEU A 64 3.73 -10.59 7.38
N LEU A 65 3.79 -10.26 8.67
CA LEU A 65 3.81 -11.22 9.76
C LEU A 65 2.39 -11.69 10.15
N ARG A 66 1.35 -10.89 9.86
CA ARG A 66 -0.06 -11.18 10.19
C ARG A 66 -0.93 -11.57 9.00
N ILE A 67 -0.37 -12.32 8.06
CA ILE A 67 -1.13 -12.87 6.93
C ILE A 67 -1.58 -14.29 7.26
N ASP A 68 -2.90 -14.54 7.20
CA ASP A 68 -3.46 -15.88 7.28
C ASP A 68 -2.86 -16.76 6.19
N ARG A 69 -2.00 -17.68 6.60
CA ARG A 69 -1.31 -18.55 5.67
C ARG A 69 -2.27 -19.67 5.26
N PRO A 70 -2.42 -19.96 3.94
CA PRO A 70 -3.36 -20.98 3.49
C PRO A 70 -3.06 -22.32 4.19
N PRO A 71 -4.10 -23.15 4.40
CA PRO A 71 -3.94 -24.42 5.06
C PRO A 71 -2.83 -25.21 4.39
N GLN A 72 -1.92 -25.69 5.22
CA GLN A 72 -0.70 -26.38 4.82
C GLN A 72 -1.00 -27.43 3.76
N THR A 73 -0.35 -27.31 2.61
CA THR A 73 -0.45 -28.34 1.58
C THR A 73 0.11 -29.67 2.14
N PRO A 74 -0.29 -30.83 1.60
CA PRO A 74 0.25 -32.12 2.03
C PRO A 74 1.79 -32.16 2.04
N GLU A 75 2.42 -31.36 1.18
CA GLU A 75 3.87 -31.25 0.99
C GLU A 75 4.57 -30.36 2.04
N ALA A 76 3.83 -29.64 2.90
CA ALA A 76 4.41 -28.79 3.93
C ALA A 76 5.20 -29.62 4.97
N THR A 77 6.45 -29.21 5.23
CA THR A 77 7.33 -29.84 6.23
C THR A 77 6.80 -29.65 7.65
N MET A 78 7.13 -30.54 8.59
CA MET A 78 6.67 -30.40 9.99
C MET A 78 6.97 -29.03 10.61
N VAL A 79 8.11 -28.42 10.27
CA VAL A 79 8.49 -27.08 10.75
C VAL A 79 7.53 -26.03 10.18
N GLU A 80 7.26 -26.07 8.87
CA GLU A 80 6.28 -25.16 8.27
C GLU A 80 4.86 -25.42 8.78
N ARG A 81 4.60 -26.65 9.24
CA ARG A 81 3.34 -26.98 9.87
C ARG A 81 3.17 -26.35 11.24
N GLN A 82 4.25 -26.22 11.98
CA GLN A 82 4.23 -25.72 13.35
C GLN A 82 4.45 -24.20 13.41
N PHE A 83 5.29 -23.65 12.52
CA PHE A 83 5.75 -22.26 12.56
C PHE A 83 5.37 -21.45 11.31
N GLY A 84 4.71 -22.09 10.34
CA GLY A 84 4.41 -21.51 9.03
C GLY A 84 5.58 -21.59 8.04
N PRO A 85 5.32 -21.43 6.72
CA PRO A 85 6.34 -21.41 5.68
C PRO A 85 7.45 -20.38 5.93
N PHE A 86 8.68 -20.69 5.48
CA PHE A 86 9.75 -19.69 5.48
C PHE A 86 9.39 -18.51 4.58
N MET A 87 9.70 -17.29 5.05
CA MET A 87 9.51 -16.10 4.23
C MET A 87 10.62 -16.05 3.17
N THR A 88 10.22 -16.14 1.91
CA THR A 88 11.11 -16.01 0.74
C THR A 88 10.72 -14.76 -0.03
N PRO A 89 11.63 -14.16 -0.84
CA PRO A 89 11.28 -12.99 -1.66
C PRO A 89 10.05 -13.19 -2.55
N ASP A 90 9.90 -14.37 -3.16
CA ASP A 90 8.75 -14.68 -4.02
C ASP A 90 7.46 -14.85 -3.23
N ARG A 91 7.53 -15.43 -2.02
CA ARG A 91 6.37 -15.56 -1.14
C ARG A 91 5.94 -14.19 -0.60
N ALA A 92 6.89 -13.40 -0.11
CA ALA A 92 6.64 -12.05 0.38
C ALA A 92 6.06 -11.15 -0.72
N ALA A 93 6.47 -11.33 -1.98
CA ALA A 93 5.89 -10.59 -3.09
C ALA A 93 4.43 -10.96 -3.36
N ARG A 94 4.04 -12.23 -3.20
CA ARG A 94 2.63 -12.64 -3.31
C ARG A 94 1.81 -12.11 -2.14
N ASP A 95 2.34 -12.25 -0.93
CA ASP A 95 1.75 -11.73 0.30
C ASP A 95 1.55 -10.20 0.21
N MET A 96 2.53 -9.47 -0.34
CA MET A 96 2.41 -8.03 -0.62
C MET A 96 1.37 -7.71 -1.69
N ALA A 97 1.28 -8.49 -2.77
CA ALA A 97 0.25 -8.28 -3.79
C ALA A 97 -1.16 -8.42 -3.19
N ASP A 98 -1.38 -9.45 -2.36
CA ASP A 98 -2.65 -9.65 -1.63
C ASP A 98 -2.98 -8.46 -0.71
N ILE A 99 -1.99 -7.92 0.02
CA ILE A 99 -2.17 -6.71 0.85
C ILE A 99 -2.58 -5.51 -0.02
N LEU A 100 -1.86 -5.25 -1.12
CA LEU A 100 -2.12 -4.11 -1.99
C LEU A 100 -3.50 -4.21 -2.66
N ASP A 101 -3.90 -5.40 -3.10
CA ASP A 101 -5.21 -5.68 -3.70
C ASP A 101 -6.34 -5.49 -2.69
N GLY A 102 -6.11 -5.77 -1.41
CA GLY A 102 -7.08 -5.56 -0.33
C GLY A 102 -7.24 -4.10 0.12
N HIS A 103 -6.32 -3.22 -0.28
CA HIS A 103 -6.27 -1.80 0.12
C HIS A 103 -6.17 -0.84 -1.09
N PRO A 104 -7.05 -0.96 -2.11
CA PRO A 104 -6.95 -0.15 -3.32
C PRO A 104 -7.16 1.35 -3.04
N VAL A 105 -7.89 1.68 -1.97
CA VAL A 105 -8.20 3.06 -1.57
C VAL A 105 -7.01 3.70 -0.84
N PHE A 106 -6.26 2.96 -0.02
CA PHE A 106 -4.99 3.42 0.51
C PHE A 106 -3.99 3.76 -0.62
N ILE A 107 -3.88 2.87 -1.62
CA ILE A 107 -3.04 3.08 -2.80
C ILE A 107 -3.50 4.29 -3.61
N ASP A 108 -4.81 4.54 -3.70
CA ASP A 108 -5.36 5.75 -4.31
C ASP A 108 -4.87 7.04 -3.60
N GLY A 109 -4.82 7.03 -2.27
CA GLY A 109 -4.28 8.14 -1.48
C GLY A 109 -2.83 8.48 -1.86
N LEU A 110 -1.96 7.46 -1.91
CA LEU A 110 -0.57 7.63 -2.32
C LEU A 110 -0.43 8.09 -3.78
N ALA A 111 -1.22 7.51 -4.69
CA ALA A 111 -1.20 7.87 -6.10
C ALA A 111 -1.59 9.35 -6.32
N ARG A 112 -2.57 9.87 -5.56
CA ARG A 112 -2.95 11.30 -5.59
C ARG A 112 -1.78 12.21 -5.23
N VAL A 113 -1.01 11.85 -4.20
CA VAL A 113 0.19 12.62 -3.80
C VAL A 113 1.19 12.68 -4.96
N LEU A 114 1.45 11.54 -5.62
CA LEU A 114 2.36 11.48 -6.75
C LEU A 114 1.86 12.28 -7.97
N VAL A 115 0.57 12.16 -8.33
CA VAL A 115 -0.04 12.90 -9.45
C VAL A 115 -0.01 14.41 -9.22
N ALA A 116 -0.17 14.87 -7.97
CA ALA A 116 -0.02 16.28 -7.59
C ALA A 116 1.44 16.81 -7.69
N GLY A 117 2.40 15.97 -8.10
CA GLY A 117 3.80 16.35 -8.25
C GLY A 117 4.52 16.52 -6.91
N HIS A 118 4.10 15.75 -5.91
CA HIS A 118 4.73 15.58 -4.61
C HIS A 118 5.47 14.23 -4.52
N GLU A 119 6.18 14.01 -3.42
CA GLU A 119 6.99 12.82 -3.21
C GLU A 119 6.40 11.91 -2.13
N VAL A 120 6.50 10.60 -2.34
CA VAL A 120 6.21 9.57 -1.33
C VAL A 120 7.50 8.79 -1.06
N VAL A 121 7.86 8.64 0.21
CA VAL A 121 9.00 7.83 0.65
C VAL A 121 8.50 6.78 1.62
N ILE A 122 8.82 5.51 1.37
CA ILE A 122 8.47 4.40 2.26
C ILE A 122 9.76 3.80 2.81
N LEU A 123 9.85 3.74 4.13
CA LEU A 123 10.96 3.14 4.85
C LEU A 123 10.52 1.79 5.44
N PRO A 124 11.41 0.78 5.51
CA PRO A 124 11.09 -0.50 6.13
C PRO A 124 11.05 -0.37 7.65
N GLY A 125 10.03 -0.99 8.25
CA GLY A 125 9.94 -1.28 9.68
C GLY A 125 10.23 -2.76 9.97
N ASN A 126 9.81 -3.23 11.14
CA ASN A 126 10.05 -4.61 11.56
C ASN A 126 8.92 -5.58 11.16
N HIS A 127 7.76 -5.09 10.73
CA HIS A 127 6.65 -5.89 10.19
C HIS A 127 6.69 -6.04 8.66
N ASP A 128 7.47 -5.20 7.99
CA ASP A 128 7.57 -5.13 6.53
C ASP A 128 9.02 -5.01 6.04
N LEU A 129 9.98 -5.62 6.76
CA LEU A 129 11.40 -5.64 6.38
C LEU A 129 11.60 -6.16 4.94
N GLU A 130 10.69 -7.02 4.48
CA GLU A 130 10.66 -7.63 3.15
C GLU A 130 10.56 -6.62 2.01
N ILE A 131 10.10 -5.38 2.22
CA ILE A 131 10.06 -4.35 1.16
C ILE A 131 11.46 -4.00 0.61
N GLN A 132 12.50 -4.36 1.35
CA GLN A 132 13.89 -4.26 0.88
C GLN A 132 14.18 -5.22 -0.28
N TRP A 133 13.45 -6.34 -0.40
CA TRP A 133 13.63 -7.29 -1.49
C TRP A 133 13.06 -6.76 -2.80
N PRO A 134 13.82 -6.84 -3.92
CA PRO A 134 13.35 -6.34 -5.21
C PRO A 134 11.99 -6.89 -5.68
N PRO A 135 11.65 -8.18 -5.50
CA PRO A 135 10.33 -8.69 -5.87
C PRO A 135 9.17 -8.02 -5.14
N VAL A 136 9.33 -7.69 -3.85
CA VAL A 136 8.31 -7.06 -3.02
C VAL A 136 8.14 -5.60 -3.42
N ARG A 137 9.25 -4.88 -3.57
CA ARG A 137 9.24 -3.49 -4.02
C ARG A 137 8.53 -3.31 -5.36
N ARG A 138 8.74 -4.23 -6.30
CA ARG A 138 8.06 -4.20 -7.61
C ARG A 138 6.55 -4.31 -7.50
N GLN A 139 6.00 -4.98 -6.49
CA GLN A 139 4.54 -5.03 -6.30
C GLN A 139 3.99 -3.67 -5.88
N ILE A 140 4.66 -3.00 -4.94
CA ILE A 140 4.30 -1.64 -4.51
C ILE A 140 4.39 -0.66 -5.69
N GLU A 141 5.50 -0.71 -6.44
CA GLU A 141 5.69 0.12 -7.64
C GLU A 141 4.61 -0.16 -8.69
N HIS A 142 4.27 -1.42 -8.94
CA HIS A 142 3.23 -1.79 -9.89
C HIS A 142 1.86 -1.25 -9.47
N ALA A 143 1.44 -1.48 -8.22
CA ALA A 143 0.15 -1.01 -7.72
C ALA A 143 0.03 0.52 -7.82
N LEU A 144 1.09 1.25 -7.43
CA LEU A 144 1.12 2.71 -7.55
C LEU A 144 1.09 3.18 -9.00
N LEU A 145 1.93 2.61 -9.89
CA LEU A 145 1.98 3.00 -11.29
C LEU A 145 0.69 2.71 -12.04
N ALA A 146 0.02 1.58 -11.74
CA ALA A 146 -1.29 1.26 -12.28
C ALA A 146 -2.31 2.34 -11.90
N ARG A 147 -2.40 2.67 -10.59
CA ARG A 147 -3.34 3.68 -10.09
C ARG A 147 -3.05 5.08 -10.62
N VAL A 148 -1.78 5.47 -10.72
CA VAL A 148 -1.36 6.76 -11.31
C VAL A 148 -1.80 6.86 -12.78
N ARG A 149 -1.63 5.79 -13.58
CA ARG A 149 -2.04 5.77 -14.99
C ARG A 149 -3.56 5.86 -15.15
N GLU A 150 -4.31 5.13 -14.33
CA GLU A 150 -5.78 5.21 -14.33
C GLU A 150 -6.26 6.65 -14.06
N ARG A 151 -5.66 7.33 -13.07
CA ARG A 151 -5.99 8.73 -12.76
C ARG A 151 -5.63 9.69 -13.88
N ALA A 152 -4.42 9.58 -14.42
CA ALA A 152 -3.98 10.44 -15.52
C ALA A 152 -4.84 10.25 -16.78
N THR A 153 -5.44 9.08 -16.97
CA THR A 153 -6.38 8.81 -18.07
C THR A 153 -7.74 9.46 -17.79
N ALA A 154 -8.29 9.27 -16.60
CA ALA A 154 -9.56 9.87 -16.20
C ALA A 154 -9.52 11.42 -16.23
N GLU A 155 -8.43 12.05 -15.81
CA GLU A 155 -8.26 13.51 -15.87
C GLU A 155 -8.27 14.05 -17.32
N ARG A 156 -7.72 13.28 -18.27
CA ARG A 156 -7.75 13.64 -19.70
C ARG A 156 -9.14 13.50 -20.30
N GLU A 157 -9.84 12.42 -20.00
CA GLU A 157 -11.21 12.20 -20.49
C GLU A 157 -12.18 13.28 -19.99
N VAL A 158 -11.99 13.77 -18.76
CA VAL A 158 -12.78 14.89 -18.23
C VAL A 158 -12.44 16.19 -18.96
N ALA A 159 -11.16 16.49 -19.19
CA ALA A 159 -10.75 17.69 -19.92
C ALA A 159 -11.28 17.68 -21.37
N ASP A 160 -11.22 16.54 -22.06
CA ASP A 160 -11.71 16.38 -23.44
C ASP A 160 -13.25 16.43 -23.54
N ALA A 161 -13.98 16.22 -22.43
CA ALA A 161 -15.44 16.29 -22.38
C ALA A 161 -15.98 17.70 -22.03
N GLU A 162 -15.12 18.59 -21.55
CA GLU A 162 -15.44 19.98 -21.21
C GLU A 162 -15.11 20.97 -22.36
N ASP A 163 -14.43 20.51 -23.42
CA ASP A 163 -14.14 21.21 -24.68
C ASP A 163 -15.17 20.92 -25.80
#